data_AF-A0A0F7PD85-F1
#
_entry.id   AF-A0A0F7PD85-F1
#
_cell.length_a   1.000
_cell.length_b   1.000
_cell.length_c   1.000
_cell.angle_alpha   90.00
_cell.angle_beta   90.00
_cell.angle_gamma   90.00
#
_symmetry.space_group_name_H-M   'P 1'
#
loop_
_entity.id
_entity.type
_entity.pdbx_description
1 polymer ?
#
loop_
_entity_poly.entity_id
_entity_poly.type
_entity_poly.pdbx_seq_one_letter_code
_entity_poly.pdbx_strand_id
1 'polypeptide(L)'
;MNFEKHIYHQLYLLVIDGTQSMADIEFTDKARAQLNELEDETSERILNKLKEVQDWPGHYLERLQGYPFYKIRVGDYRVIVDWEKEEKAIYVHNVGHRRNVYK
;
A
#
# COMPACT_ATOMS: atom_id res chain seq x y z
N MET A 1 -10.03 -31.34 -0.58
CA MET A 1 -8.79 -31.27 0.22
C MET A 1 -7.63 -31.13 -0.77
N ASN A 2 -7.34 -29.89 -1.18
CA ASN A 2 -6.38 -29.61 -2.25
C ASN A 2 -4.98 -29.49 -1.66
N PHE A 3 -4.19 -30.55 -1.80
CA PHE A 3 -2.78 -30.60 -1.42
C PHE A 3 -1.97 -29.42 -1.99
N GLU A 4 -2.32 -28.93 -3.17
CA GLU A 4 -1.69 -27.76 -3.78
C GLU A 4 -1.82 -26.50 -2.92
N LYS A 5 -3.00 -26.21 -2.33
CA LYS A 5 -3.18 -25.00 -1.50
C LYS A 5 -2.34 -25.03 -0.23
N HIS A 6 -2.10 -26.22 0.33
CA HIS A 6 -1.32 -26.35 1.56
C HIS A 6 0.19 -26.25 1.29
N ILE A 7 0.66 -26.75 0.14
CA ILE A 7 2.05 -26.59 -0.30
C ILE A 7 2.35 -25.12 -0.62
N TYR A 8 1.44 -24.40 -1.30
CA TYR A 8 1.62 -22.96 -1.49
C TYR A 8 1.66 -22.21 -0.15
N HIS A 9 0.83 -22.59 0.83
CA HIS A 9 0.83 -21.94 2.15
C HIS A 9 2.11 -22.24 2.95
N GLN A 10 2.59 -23.48 2.96
CA GLN A 10 3.85 -23.88 3.61
C GLN A 10 5.08 -23.27 2.94
N LEU A 11 5.14 -23.26 1.61
CA LEU A 11 6.23 -22.64 0.84
C LEU A 11 6.19 -21.11 0.98
N TYR A 12 4.99 -20.51 1.07
CA TYR A 12 4.82 -19.10 1.38
C TYR A 12 5.38 -18.79 2.77
N LEU A 13 4.97 -19.53 3.81
CA LEU A 13 5.48 -19.39 5.19
C LEU A 13 7.01 -19.57 5.30
N LEU A 14 7.60 -20.51 4.56
CA LEU A 14 9.05 -20.75 4.53
C LEU A 14 9.84 -19.60 3.84
N VAL A 15 9.22 -18.87 2.90
CA VAL A 15 9.81 -17.70 2.24
C VAL A 15 9.75 -16.45 3.12
N ILE A 16 8.70 -16.30 3.95
CA ILE A 16 8.54 -15.14 4.86
C ILE A 16 9.50 -15.19 6.06
N ASP A 17 9.81 -16.38 6.59
CA ASP A 17 10.83 -16.52 7.65
C ASP A 17 12.25 -16.14 7.18
N GLY A 18 12.48 -15.98 5.86
CA GLY A 18 13.75 -15.56 5.27
C GLY A 18 13.75 -14.18 4.61
N THR A 19 12.62 -13.47 4.55
CA THR A 19 12.52 -12.19 3.81
C THR A 19 11.74 -11.15 4.62
N GLN A 20 12.47 -10.38 5.43
CA GLN A 20 11.93 -9.17 6.07
C GLN A 20 11.59 -8.13 4.98
N SER A 21 10.35 -8.15 4.53
CA SER A 21 9.75 -7.08 3.73
C SER A 21 9.10 -6.12 4.72
N MET A 22 9.82 -5.05 5.07
CA MET A 22 9.27 -3.91 5.79
C MET A 22 9.67 -2.69 4.98
N ALA A 23 8.82 -2.31 4.03
CA ALA A 23 9.00 -1.02 3.40
C ALA A 23 8.53 0.07 4.37
N ASP A 24 9.39 1.03 4.69
CA ASP A 24 9.02 2.16 5.55
C ASP A 24 7.97 3.02 4.84
N ILE A 25 6.92 3.42 5.57
CA ILE A 25 5.87 4.27 5.03
C ILE A 25 6.05 5.68 5.56
N GLU A 26 6.32 6.60 4.65
CA GLU A 26 6.47 8.01 4.94
C GLU A 26 5.32 8.80 4.32
N PHE A 27 4.85 9.82 5.03
CA PHE A 27 3.79 10.68 4.55
C PHE A 27 4.35 12.07 4.27
N THR A 28 3.98 12.64 3.13
CA THR A 28 4.09 14.09 2.95
C THR A 28 3.14 14.82 3.89
N ASP A 29 3.42 16.09 4.21
CA ASP A 29 2.52 16.90 5.04
C ASP A 29 1.13 17.04 4.42
N LYS A 30 1.06 17.11 3.09
CA LYS A 30 -0.19 17.10 2.32
C LYS A 30 -0.98 15.81 2.58
N ALA A 31 -0.34 14.64 2.48
CA ALA A 31 -1.01 13.37 2.71
C ALA A 31 -1.49 13.22 4.16
N ARG A 32 -0.70 13.69 5.14
CA ARG A 32 -1.13 13.72 6.56
C ARG A 32 -2.38 14.58 6.74
N ALA A 33 -2.39 15.78 6.17
CA ALA A 33 -3.55 16.67 6.24
C ALA A 33 -4.78 16.02 5.58
N GLN A 34 -4.62 15.43 4.40
CA GLN A 34 -5.70 14.75 3.69
C GLN A 34 -6.27 13.55 4.46
N LEU A 35 -5.43 12.76 5.15
CA LEU A 35 -5.90 11.67 6.02
C LEU A 35 -6.70 12.18 7.22
N ASN A 36 -6.26 13.28 7.83
CA ASN A 36 -6.93 13.88 8.98
C ASN A 36 -8.27 14.53 8.62
N GLU A 37 -8.50 14.86 7.35
CA GLU A 37 -9.78 15.38 6.84
C GLU A 37 -10.82 14.28 6.56
N LEU A 38 -10.42 12.99 6.59
CA LEU A 38 -11.33 11.88 6.38
C LEU A 38 -12.07 11.51 7.65
N GLU A 39 -13.25 10.92 7.49
CA GLU A 39 -13.94 10.22 8.57
C GLU A 39 -13.05 9.12 9.17
N ASP A 40 -13.11 8.95 10.50
CA ASP A 40 -12.22 8.06 11.26
C ASP A 40 -12.16 6.64 10.68
N GLU A 41 -13.31 6.03 10.36
CA GLU A 41 -13.37 4.68 9.77
C GLU A 41 -12.63 4.60 8.43
N THR A 42 -12.73 5.66 7.62
CA THR A 42 -12.06 5.70 6.32
C THR A 42 -10.55 5.83 6.50
N SER A 43 -10.11 6.71 7.39
CA SER A 43 -8.69 6.90 7.70
C SER A 43 -8.08 5.62 8.24
N GLU A 44 -8.75 4.95 9.18
CA GLU A 44 -8.31 3.69 9.77
C GLU A 44 -8.19 2.58 8.71
N ARG A 45 -9.17 2.44 7.82
CA ARG A 45 -9.11 1.47 6.71
C ARG A 45 -7.92 1.71 5.78
N ILE A 46 -7.58 2.97 5.51
CA ILE A 46 -6.44 3.31 4.67
C ILE A 46 -5.12 2.98 5.38
N LEU A 47 -5.00 3.34 6.67
CA LEU A 47 -3.81 3.02 7.46
C LEU A 47 -3.59 1.51 7.59
N ASN A 48 -4.65 0.74 7.82
CA ASN A 48 -4.57 -0.72 7.87
C ASN A 48 -4.15 -1.31 6.51
N LYS A 49 -4.66 -0.76 5.40
CA LYS A 49 -4.23 -1.19 4.08
C LYS A 49 -2.75 -0.88 3.81
N LEU A 50 -2.27 0.27 4.27
CA LEU A 50 -0.87 0.65 4.16
C LEU A 50 0.05 -0.30 4.93
N LYS A 51 -0.35 -0.78 6.12
CA LYS A 51 0.39 -1.81 6.85
C LYS A 51 0.51 -3.11 6.05
N GLU A 52 -0.56 -3.57 5.41
CA GLU A 52 -0.48 -4.73 4.51
C GLU A 52 0.48 -4.48 3.33
N VAL A 53 0.48 -3.26 2.80
CA VAL A 53 1.38 -2.87 1.69
C VAL A 53 2.84 -2.84 2.13
N GLN A 54 3.15 -2.41 3.35
CA GLN A 54 4.50 -2.45 3.91
C GLN A 54 5.07 -3.86 3.90
N ASP A 55 4.24 -4.86 4.21
CA ASP A 55 4.66 -6.26 4.22
C ASP A 55 4.82 -6.82 2.79
N TRP A 56 4.00 -6.39 1.81
CA TRP A 56 4.01 -6.94 0.44
C TRP A 56 3.82 -5.88 -0.66
N PRO A 57 4.74 -4.91 -0.81
CA PRO A 57 4.49 -3.74 -1.65
C PRO A 57 4.29 -4.10 -3.12
N GLY A 58 5.08 -5.03 -3.65
CA GLY A 58 4.98 -5.49 -5.04
C GLY A 58 3.63 -6.15 -5.39
N HIS A 59 2.86 -6.60 -4.40
CA HIS A 59 1.55 -7.23 -4.61
C HIS A 59 0.42 -6.21 -4.72
N TYR A 60 0.52 -5.08 -4.01
CA TYR A 60 -0.57 -4.11 -3.89
C TYR A 60 -0.40 -2.86 -4.76
N LEU A 61 0.81 -2.57 -5.23
CA LEU A 61 1.10 -1.35 -5.98
C LEU A 61 0.78 -1.50 -7.46
N GLU A 62 -0.19 -0.74 -7.94
CA GLU A 62 -0.50 -0.60 -9.36
C GLU A 62 0.14 0.67 -9.93
N ARG A 63 0.93 0.56 -10.99
CA ARG A 63 1.56 1.72 -11.63
C ARG A 63 0.52 2.63 -12.31
N LEU A 64 0.68 3.95 -12.19
CA LEU A 64 -0.11 4.92 -12.97
C LEU A 64 0.39 4.96 -14.42
N GLN A 65 -0.56 5.03 -15.36
CA GLN A 65 -0.22 5.20 -16.77
C GLN A 65 0.31 6.61 -17.01
N GLY A 66 1.52 6.72 -17.58
CA GLY A 66 2.12 8.01 -17.94
C GLY A 66 2.77 8.78 -16.80
N TYR A 67 2.83 8.23 -15.58
CA TYR A 67 3.44 8.88 -14.41
C TYR A 67 4.39 7.92 -13.67
N PRO A 68 5.39 8.43 -12.94
CA PRO A 68 6.32 7.60 -12.16
C PRO A 68 5.72 7.04 -10.87
N PHE A 69 4.46 7.37 -10.54
CA PHE A 69 3.83 6.96 -9.28
C PHE A 69 3.04 5.65 -9.37
N TYR A 70 2.79 5.07 -8.21
CA TYR A 70 1.88 3.95 -7.97
C TYR A 70 0.59 4.41 -7.29
N LYS A 71 -0.43 3.58 -7.36
CA LYS A 71 -1.67 3.75 -6.60
C LYS A 71 -1.99 2.49 -5.79
N ILE A 72 -2.62 2.71 -4.64
CA ILE A 72 -3.22 1.67 -3.81
C ILE A 72 -4.73 1.93 -3.77
N ARG A 73 -5.53 0.89 -4.02
CA ARG A 73 -6.99 0.98 -3.97
C ARG A 73 -7.50 0.58 -2.58
N VAL A 74 -8.30 1.46 -1.98
CA VAL A 74 -8.97 1.23 -0.68
C VAL A 74 -10.46 1.53 -0.84
N GLY A 75 -11.26 0.54 -1.27
CA GLY A 75 -12.68 0.76 -1.58
C GLY A 75 -12.85 1.82 -2.69
N ASP A 76 -13.46 2.96 -2.34
CA ASP A 76 -13.63 4.13 -3.21
C ASP A 76 -12.54 5.20 -3.06
N TYR A 77 -11.56 4.97 -2.19
CA TYR A 77 -10.39 5.82 -2.00
C TYR A 77 -9.18 5.27 -2.76
N ARG A 78 -8.26 6.18 -3.06
CA ARG A 78 -6.95 5.87 -3.63
C ARG A 78 -5.88 6.58 -2.81
N VAL A 79 -4.78 5.87 -2.64
CA VAL A 79 -3.53 6.43 -2.13
C VAL A 79 -2.56 6.48 -3.30
N ILE A 80 -1.97 7.64 -3.56
CA ILE A 80 -0.90 7.79 -4.57
C ILE A 80 0.42 7.78 -3.83
N VAL A 81 1.31 6.89 -4.26
CA VAL A 81 2.60 6.69 -3.62
C VAL A 81 3.74 6.68 -4.63
N ASP A 82 4.92 7.05 -4.16
CA ASP A 82 6.17 6.66 -4.78
C ASP A 82 6.74 5.44 -4.05
N TRP A 83 7.43 4.54 -4.76
CA TRP A 83 8.02 3.35 -4.16
C TRP A 83 9.49 3.23 -4.54
N GLU A 84 10.35 3.60 -3.59
CA GLU A 84 11.80 3.49 -3.70
C GLU A 84 12.25 2.13 -3.20
N LYS A 85 12.47 1.22 -4.16
CA LYS A 85 12.80 -0.19 -3.86
C LYS A 85 14.14 -0.37 -3.18
N GLU A 86 15.13 0.46 -3.55
CA GLU A 86 16.49 0.38 -3.00
C GLU A 86 16.50 0.81 -1.53
N GLU A 87 15.79 1.88 -1.21
CA GLU A 87 15.64 2.41 0.16
C GLU A 87 14.58 1.65 0.96
N LYS A 88 13.82 0.76 0.31
CA LYS A 88 12.64 0.10 0.87
C LYS A 88 11.68 1.13 1.50
N ALA A 89 11.40 2.21 0.79
CA ALA A 89 10.52 3.28 1.28
C ALA A 89 9.32 3.49 0.35
N ILE A 90 8.15 3.74 0.93
CA ILE A 90 6.93 4.12 0.23
C ILE A 90 6.55 5.53 0.70
N TYR A 91 6.62 6.48 -0.22
CA TYR A 91 6.26 7.88 0.05
C TYR A 91 4.82 8.13 -0.35
N VAL A 92 3.96 8.39 0.63
CA VAL A 92 2.55 8.72 0.42
C VAL A 92 2.41 10.21 0.08
N HIS A 93 2.03 10.49 -1.17
CA HIS A 93 1.88 11.85 -1.69
C HIS A 93 0.45 12.38 -1.58
N ASN A 94 -0.54 11.54 -1.92
CA ASN A 94 -1.95 11.92 -1.86
C ASN A 94 -2.82 10.80 -1.32
N VAL A 95 -3.82 11.18 -0.54
CA VAL A 95 -4.94 10.31 -0.14
C VAL A 95 -6.24 10.99 -0.54
N GLY A 96 -7.14 10.27 -1.19
CA GLY A 96 -8.43 10.86 -1.52
C GLY A 96 -9.43 9.93 -2.19
N HIS A 97 -10.69 10.36 -2.19
CA HIS A 97 -11.75 9.67 -2.90
C HIS A 97 -11.43 9.65 -4.41
N ARG A 98 -11.78 8.55 -5.10
CA ARG A 98 -11.50 8.33 -6.53
C ARG A 98 -11.89 9.46 -7.47
N ARG A 99 -12.85 10.28 -7.06
CA ARG A 99 -13.39 11.41 -7.83
C ARG A 99 -12.53 12.67 -7.76
N ASN A 100 -11.64 12.76 -6.77
CA ASN A 100 -10.88 13.96 -6.43
C ASN A 100 -9.36 13.73 -6.36
N VAL A 101 -8.89 12.49 -6.27
CA VAL A 101 -7.46 12.19 -6.00
C VAL A 101 -6.48 12.59 -7.13
N TYR A 102 -6.99 12.87 -8.33
CA TYR A 102 -6.20 13.31 -9.49
C TYR A 102 -6.33 14.81 -9.78
N LYS A 103 -6.94 15.57 -8.87
CA LYS A 103 -7.05 17.03 -8.96
C LYS A 103 -5.92 17.71 -8.19
#